data_AF-A0A8T5XDR2-F1
#
_entry.id   AF-A0A8T5XDR2-F1
#
_cell.length_a   1.000
_cell.length_b   1.000
_cell.length_c   1.000
_cell.angle_alpha   90.00
_cell.angle_beta   90.00
_cell.angle_gamma   90.00
#
_symmetry.space_group_name_H-M   'P 1'
#
loop_
_entity.id
_entity.type
_entity.pdbx_description
1 polymer ?
#
loop_
_entity_poly.entity_id
_entity_poly.type
_entity_poly.pdbx_seq_one_letter_code
_entity_poly.pdbx_strand_id
1 'polypeptide(L)'
;MSKRTYYIHVGTGKTGTTALQQFFNINKNTLQKRGITYPETGIFNNSGAHHNIIWSIYKGTQETNNSDYDGPNRNEMFNLLSKELKDKPNKVLLSSEFVSYTRSGLKQLKEFFQENIKIILYIRRQDEFIQSVNSQWIKVGNRTTISSTDINGNYLAIIENIVDIFGRDNLILRPYEKQQFYNSSIFADFLNYVFGLKLDKSFQIPKSNPNPSLDRNALEYKRLINKLNISRTEKQSILPELKNYSISSNKKVFLPFSKHKLLSPKEKLDIIRKYDKINKKIAKEYLNREDEQLFYDEIPSENEKYKSYKTLSIEEAIDISRHLLSKIYSEDVDKMIINSIIRGTIEEITGNKIDVGYLRDKEFRKLTYIYDLLNKIPKHYKNITNFEINEKGLSFMAKDKPKMILPKFNNVKEFKQLRIKIDITIPEPTKLKVLYRGKENNFEENNSKSIKLLKKRNCLYFDIESYENIDKILLAPGIVKGNYTIHSLSIRGVKNESDSR
;
A
#
# COMPACT_ATOMS: atom_id res chain seq x y z
N MET A 1 27.20 -4.19 -42.44
CA MET A 1 26.92 -3.91 -41.02
C MET A 1 26.24 -5.11 -40.41
N SER A 2 26.67 -5.61 -39.25
CA SER A 2 25.99 -6.75 -38.61
C SER A 2 24.55 -6.35 -38.22
N LYS A 3 23.57 -7.21 -38.50
CA LYS A 3 22.16 -6.99 -38.11
C LYS A 3 22.05 -6.81 -36.59
N ARG A 4 21.23 -5.86 -36.17
CA ARG A 4 20.84 -5.58 -34.80
C ARG A 4 19.96 -6.71 -34.27
N THR A 5 19.99 -6.90 -32.96
CA THR A 5 19.10 -7.82 -32.26
C THR A 5 18.40 -7.08 -31.13
N TYR A 6 17.06 -7.06 -31.19
CA TYR A 6 16.20 -6.47 -30.19
C TYR A 6 15.79 -7.52 -29.15
N TYR A 7 16.16 -7.29 -27.90
CA TYR A 7 15.76 -8.06 -26.74
C TYR A 7 14.59 -7.30 -26.11
N ILE A 8 13.37 -7.80 -26.28
CA ILE A 8 12.16 -7.12 -25.83
C ILE A 8 11.60 -7.86 -24.62
N HIS A 9 11.76 -7.28 -23.44
CA HIS A 9 11.10 -7.76 -22.23
C HIS A 9 9.64 -7.32 -22.24
N VAL A 10 8.75 -8.29 -22.46
CA VAL A 10 7.33 -8.04 -22.70
C VAL A 10 6.46 -8.27 -21.47
N GLY A 11 7.04 -8.55 -20.30
CA GLY A 11 6.27 -8.89 -19.10
C GLY A 11 6.15 -10.40 -18.90
N THR A 12 5.02 -10.98 -18.50
CA THR A 12 3.69 -10.37 -18.40
C THR A 12 3.63 -9.27 -17.33
N GLY A 13 2.58 -8.44 -17.30
CA GLY A 13 2.37 -7.56 -16.16
C GLY A 13 2.47 -8.33 -14.82
N LYS A 14 2.86 -7.65 -13.74
CA LYS A 14 2.94 -8.24 -12.38
C LYS A 14 4.05 -9.28 -12.16
N THR A 15 5.06 -9.33 -13.03
CA THR A 15 6.27 -10.15 -12.88
C THR A 15 7.52 -9.31 -12.60
N GLY A 16 7.37 -8.25 -11.79
CA GLY A 16 8.50 -7.38 -11.44
C GLY A 16 8.97 -6.45 -12.56
N THR A 17 8.13 -6.20 -13.57
CA THR A 17 8.44 -5.35 -14.74
C THR A 17 8.97 -3.98 -14.34
N THR A 18 8.30 -3.29 -13.41
CA THR A 18 8.74 -1.97 -12.93
C THR A 18 10.12 -2.00 -12.27
N ALA A 19 10.42 -3.07 -11.52
CA ALA A 19 11.74 -3.21 -10.89
C ALA A 19 12.84 -3.39 -11.96
N LEU A 20 12.59 -4.25 -12.95
CA LEU A 20 13.50 -4.46 -14.08
C LEU A 20 13.68 -3.19 -14.92
N GLN A 21 12.60 -2.49 -15.26
CA GLN A 21 12.63 -1.23 -16.03
C GLN A 21 13.49 -0.17 -15.33
N GLN A 22 13.32 0.00 -14.01
CA GLN A 22 14.16 0.90 -13.23
C GLN A 22 15.62 0.44 -13.19
N PHE A 23 15.86 -0.86 -12.98
CA PHE A 23 17.20 -1.44 -12.99
C PHE A 23 17.92 -1.20 -14.31
N PHE A 24 17.25 -1.40 -15.46
CA PHE A 24 17.84 -1.12 -16.76
C PHE A 24 18.11 0.38 -16.94
N ASN A 25 17.16 1.22 -16.55
CA ASN A 25 17.24 2.68 -16.68
C ASN A 25 18.43 3.27 -15.92
N ILE A 26 18.62 2.90 -14.65
CA ILE A 26 19.76 3.41 -13.85
C ILE A 26 21.10 2.82 -14.29
N ASN A 27 21.10 1.70 -15.01
CA ASN A 27 22.31 1.01 -15.46
C ASN A 27 22.58 1.13 -16.97
N LYS A 28 21.95 2.06 -17.69
CA LYS A 28 22.14 2.28 -19.14
C LYS A 28 23.60 2.30 -19.57
N ASN A 29 24.42 3.09 -18.88
CA ASN A 29 25.86 3.20 -19.16
C ASN A 29 26.61 1.89 -18.88
N THR A 30 26.26 1.22 -17.78
CA THR A 30 26.86 -0.05 -17.35
C THR A 30 26.51 -1.19 -18.32
N LEU A 31 25.30 -1.18 -18.89
CA LEU A 31 24.85 -2.08 -19.95
C LEU A 31 25.56 -1.78 -21.28
N GLN A 32 25.68 -0.49 -21.64
CA GLN A 32 26.33 -0.09 -22.89
C GLN A 32 27.80 -0.50 -22.92
N LYS A 33 28.53 -0.37 -21.81
CA LYS A 33 29.91 -0.88 -21.65
C LYS A 33 30.03 -2.39 -21.84
N ARG A 34 28.93 -3.14 -21.65
CA ARG A 34 28.83 -4.58 -21.90
C ARG A 34 28.20 -4.92 -23.26
N GLY A 35 28.14 -3.94 -24.17
CA GLY A 35 27.64 -4.12 -25.52
C GLY A 35 26.12 -4.21 -25.63
N ILE A 36 25.37 -3.69 -24.65
CA ILE A 36 23.90 -3.69 -24.65
C ILE A 36 23.39 -2.25 -24.55
N THR A 37 22.65 -1.81 -25.56
CA THR A 37 22.02 -0.50 -25.58
C THR A 37 20.64 -0.57 -24.92
N TYR A 38 20.38 0.28 -23.92
CA TYR A 38 19.03 0.52 -23.38
C TYR A 38 18.66 1.97 -23.69
N PRO A 39 17.88 2.24 -24.76
CA PRO A 39 17.72 3.58 -25.29
C PRO A 39 16.88 4.50 -24.39
N GLU A 40 17.04 5.80 -24.58
CA GLU A 40 16.14 6.82 -24.01
C GLU A 40 14.85 6.92 -24.81
N THR A 41 14.94 6.74 -26.13
CA THR A 41 13.80 6.87 -27.04
C THR A 41 12.68 5.93 -26.64
N GLY A 42 11.49 6.50 -26.46
CA GLY A 42 10.27 5.76 -26.19
C GLY A 42 10.02 5.44 -24.71
N ILE A 43 10.88 5.90 -23.79
CA ILE A 43 10.61 5.81 -22.35
C ILE A 43 9.44 6.74 -21.97
N PHE A 44 8.47 6.20 -21.22
CA PHE A 44 7.32 6.95 -20.72
C PHE A 44 7.60 7.55 -19.34
N ASN A 45 7.43 8.87 -19.18
CA ASN A 45 7.46 9.60 -17.91
C ASN A 45 8.62 9.21 -16.97
N ASN A 46 9.84 9.06 -17.50
CA ASN A 46 11.03 8.64 -16.75
C ASN A 46 10.89 7.32 -15.97
N SER A 47 9.88 6.50 -16.27
CA SER A 47 9.62 5.22 -15.61
C SER A 47 10.69 4.16 -15.92
N GLY A 48 11.50 4.40 -16.95
CA GLY A 48 12.37 3.40 -17.55
C GLY A 48 11.65 2.46 -18.50
N ALA A 49 10.32 2.52 -18.63
CA ALA A 49 9.55 1.63 -19.49
C ALA A 49 9.34 2.22 -20.89
N HIS A 50 9.58 1.43 -21.93
CA HIS A 50 9.51 1.80 -23.34
C HIS A 50 8.06 1.80 -23.89
N HIS A 51 7.09 2.28 -23.10
CA HIS A 51 5.67 2.20 -23.44
C HIS A 51 5.32 3.01 -24.69
N ASN A 52 5.96 4.16 -24.90
CA ASN A 52 5.70 5.00 -26.07
C ASN A 52 6.06 4.29 -27.38
N ILE A 53 7.05 3.39 -27.39
CA ILE A 53 7.33 2.55 -28.57
C ILE A 53 6.11 1.70 -28.90
N ILE A 54 5.59 0.97 -27.92
CA ILE A 54 4.45 0.06 -28.14
C ILE A 54 3.19 0.83 -28.51
N TRP A 55 2.91 1.95 -27.84
CA TRP A 55 1.77 2.79 -28.20
C TRP A 55 1.90 3.41 -29.59
N SER A 56 3.11 3.76 -30.04
CA SER A 56 3.33 4.24 -31.41
C SER A 56 3.08 3.16 -32.47
N ILE A 57 3.42 1.90 -32.18
CA ILE A 57 3.19 0.75 -33.07
C ILE A 57 1.70 0.56 -33.29
N TYR A 58 0.92 0.66 -32.21
CA TYR A 58 -0.52 0.40 -32.25
C TYR A 58 -1.37 1.63 -32.57
N LYS A 59 -0.79 2.84 -32.59
CA LYS A 59 -1.50 4.11 -32.88
C LYS A 59 -2.33 3.99 -34.16
N GLY A 60 -3.65 4.13 -34.04
CA GLY A 60 -4.58 4.04 -35.17
C GLY A 60 -4.95 2.62 -35.60
N THR A 61 -4.64 1.60 -34.80
CA THR A 61 -5.02 0.19 -35.05
C THR A 61 -6.10 -0.27 -34.07
N GLN A 62 -6.68 -1.45 -34.30
CA GLN A 62 -7.63 -2.06 -33.35
C GLN A 62 -6.97 -2.48 -32.01
N GLU A 63 -5.63 -2.48 -31.93
CA GLU A 63 -4.88 -2.83 -30.73
C GLU A 63 -4.69 -1.65 -29.76
N THR A 64 -5.05 -0.42 -30.17
CA THR A 64 -5.07 0.72 -29.25
C THR A 64 -6.33 0.74 -28.40
N ASN A 65 -6.15 0.49 -27.10
CA ASN A 65 -7.14 0.85 -26.07
C ASN A 65 -6.92 2.28 -25.52
N ASN A 66 -5.95 3.03 -26.05
CA ASN A 66 -5.53 4.31 -25.50
C ASN A 66 -5.79 5.44 -26.50
N SER A 67 -6.95 6.10 -26.38
CA SER A 67 -7.31 7.32 -27.12
C SER A 67 -6.38 8.49 -26.81
N ASP A 68 -5.56 8.38 -25.76
CA ASP A 68 -4.86 9.50 -25.14
C ASP A 68 -3.35 9.54 -25.46
N TYR A 69 -2.83 8.64 -26.31
CA TYR A 69 -1.43 8.72 -26.75
C TYR A 69 -1.24 9.80 -27.82
N ASP A 70 -0.66 10.91 -27.41
CA ASP A 70 -0.37 12.09 -28.24
C ASP A 70 1.07 12.11 -28.81
N GLY A 71 1.90 11.12 -28.47
CA GLY A 71 3.29 11.04 -28.91
C GLY A 71 3.49 10.66 -30.39
N PRO A 72 4.76 10.46 -30.81
CA PRO A 72 5.14 10.17 -32.20
C PRO A 72 4.37 8.99 -32.78
N ASN A 73 4.05 9.07 -34.07
CA ASN A 73 3.51 7.93 -34.81
C ASN A 73 4.58 6.84 -35.03
N ARG A 74 4.16 5.70 -35.58
CA ARG A 74 5.01 4.54 -35.86
C ARG A 74 6.32 4.90 -36.58
N ASN A 75 6.24 5.64 -37.69
CA ASN A 75 7.42 5.94 -38.52
C ASN A 75 8.34 6.96 -37.83
N GLU A 76 7.76 7.97 -37.18
CA GLU A 76 8.53 8.94 -36.39
C GLU A 76 9.28 8.28 -35.24
N MET A 77 8.61 7.39 -34.49
CA MET A 77 9.23 6.64 -33.40
C MET A 77 10.38 5.77 -33.92
N PHE A 78 10.19 5.07 -35.03
CA PHE A 78 11.25 4.26 -35.65
C PHE A 78 12.45 5.11 -36.05
N ASN A 79 12.21 6.29 -36.64
CA ASN A 79 13.27 7.22 -37.05
C ASN A 79 14.06 7.78 -35.86
N LEU A 80 13.36 8.18 -34.78
CA LEU A 80 13.98 8.64 -33.54
C LEU A 80 14.86 7.55 -32.93
N LEU A 81 14.33 6.33 -32.83
CA LEU A 81 15.05 5.19 -32.27
C LEU A 81 16.26 4.84 -33.13
N SER A 82 16.10 4.78 -34.45
CA SER A 82 17.18 4.48 -35.39
C SER A 82 18.30 5.52 -35.32
N LYS A 83 17.96 6.80 -35.18
CA LYS A 83 18.93 7.89 -35.00
C LYS A 83 19.74 7.72 -33.72
N GLU A 84 19.09 7.39 -32.59
CA GLU A 84 19.78 7.14 -31.32
C GLU A 84 20.71 5.92 -31.41
N LEU A 85 20.30 4.88 -32.14
CA LEU A 85 21.01 3.60 -32.18
C LEU A 85 22.20 3.55 -33.15
N LYS A 86 22.35 4.53 -34.06
CA LYS A 86 23.32 4.51 -35.17
C LYS A 86 24.74 4.08 -34.77
N ASP A 87 25.27 4.66 -33.70
CA ASP A 87 26.65 4.43 -33.23
C ASP A 87 26.71 3.63 -31.91
N LYS A 88 25.64 2.88 -31.62
CA LYS A 88 25.47 2.12 -30.38
C LYS A 88 25.57 0.61 -30.63
N PRO A 89 25.96 -0.18 -29.61
CA PRO A 89 26.00 -1.64 -29.69
C PRO A 89 24.73 -2.26 -30.31
N ASN A 90 24.91 -3.36 -31.05
CA ASN A 90 23.86 -4.02 -31.82
C ASN A 90 22.86 -4.83 -30.99
N LYS A 91 23.15 -5.12 -29.71
CA LYS A 91 22.14 -5.67 -28.80
C LYS A 91 21.36 -4.52 -28.20
N VAL A 92 20.06 -4.45 -28.47
CA VAL A 92 19.18 -3.40 -27.93
C VAL A 92 18.19 -4.04 -26.98
N LEU A 93 18.17 -3.61 -25.73
CA LEU A 93 17.19 -4.05 -24.74
C LEU A 93 16.05 -3.03 -24.68
N LEU A 94 14.82 -3.51 -24.82
CA LEU A 94 13.59 -2.74 -24.63
C LEU A 94 12.72 -3.43 -23.58
N SER A 95 11.84 -2.69 -22.91
CA SER A 95 10.94 -3.27 -21.91
C SER A 95 9.59 -2.56 -21.90
N SER A 96 8.51 -3.32 -22.11
CA SER A 96 7.14 -2.82 -22.00
C SER A 96 6.17 -3.99 -21.84
N GLU A 97 5.35 -3.98 -20.80
CA GLU A 97 4.28 -4.97 -20.60
C GLU A 97 3.00 -4.66 -21.37
N PHE A 98 2.94 -3.54 -22.10
CA PHE A 98 1.78 -3.17 -22.92
C PHE A 98 1.79 -3.80 -24.32
N VAL A 99 2.72 -4.74 -24.58
CA VAL A 99 2.69 -5.51 -25.82
C VAL A 99 1.39 -6.28 -25.89
N SER A 100 0.65 -6.12 -26.98
CA SER A 100 -0.53 -6.92 -27.25
C SER A 100 -0.05 -8.34 -27.61
N TYR A 101 -0.51 -9.32 -26.83
CA TYR A 101 -0.19 -10.73 -27.07
C TYR A 101 -1.13 -11.38 -28.10
N THR A 102 -1.93 -10.58 -28.81
CA THR A 102 -2.67 -11.07 -29.97
C THR A 102 -1.70 -11.36 -31.11
N ARG A 103 -2.10 -12.27 -32.00
CA ARG A 103 -1.34 -12.57 -33.22
C ARG A 103 -1.08 -11.31 -34.06
N SER A 104 -2.07 -10.41 -34.16
CA SER A 104 -1.95 -9.14 -34.91
C SER A 104 -0.95 -8.19 -34.26
N GLY A 105 -1.06 -7.95 -32.95
CA GLY A 105 -0.16 -7.06 -32.22
C GLY A 105 1.31 -7.51 -32.25
N LEU A 106 1.54 -8.82 -32.19
CA LEU A 106 2.89 -9.40 -32.31
C LEU A 106 3.44 -9.31 -33.74
N LYS A 107 2.62 -9.47 -34.79
CA LYS A 107 3.03 -9.22 -36.18
C LYS A 107 3.43 -7.77 -36.40
N GLN A 108 2.63 -6.82 -35.90
CA GLN A 108 2.96 -5.40 -35.99
C GLN A 108 4.29 -5.06 -35.29
N LEU A 109 4.58 -5.70 -34.16
CA LEU A 109 5.87 -5.58 -33.46
C LEU A 109 7.03 -6.11 -34.31
N LYS A 110 6.87 -7.29 -34.93
CA LYS A 110 7.87 -7.87 -35.83
C LYS A 110 8.15 -6.97 -37.03
N GLU A 111 7.10 -6.43 -37.64
CA GLU A 111 7.16 -5.50 -38.76
C GLU A 111 7.78 -4.15 -38.40
N PHE A 112 7.72 -3.73 -37.13
CA PHE A 112 8.29 -2.45 -36.69
C PHE A 112 9.81 -2.49 -36.67
N PHE A 113 10.40 -3.58 -36.17
CA PHE A 113 11.85 -3.68 -36.07
C PHE A 113 12.51 -4.29 -37.31
N GLN A 114 11.82 -5.14 -38.08
CA GLN A 114 12.35 -5.80 -39.30
C GLN A 114 13.72 -6.49 -39.15
N GLU A 115 14.12 -6.77 -37.92
CA GLU A 115 15.42 -7.30 -37.54
C GLU A 115 15.23 -8.51 -36.59
N ASN A 116 16.34 -9.05 -36.07
CA ASN A 116 16.24 -10.17 -35.14
C ASN A 116 15.62 -9.71 -33.83
N ILE A 117 14.59 -10.42 -33.35
CA ILE A 117 13.89 -10.09 -32.10
C ILE A 117 13.91 -11.31 -31.20
N LYS A 118 14.40 -11.12 -29.97
CA LYS A 118 14.27 -12.06 -28.86
C LYS A 118 13.24 -11.52 -27.88
N ILE A 119 12.19 -12.29 -27.63
CA ILE A 119 11.13 -11.97 -26.68
C ILE A 119 11.47 -12.57 -25.33
N ILE A 120 11.49 -11.73 -24.28
CA ILE A 120 11.73 -12.16 -22.90
C ILE A 120 10.39 -12.10 -22.16
N LEU A 121 9.90 -13.27 -21.74
CA LEU A 121 8.62 -13.45 -21.07
C LEU A 121 8.83 -14.09 -19.71
N TYR A 122 8.53 -13.34 -18.65
CA TYR A 122 8.35 -13.85 -17.30
C TYR A 122 6.88 -14.19 -17.06
N ILE A 123 6.61 -15.36 -16.48
CA ILE A 123 5.25 -15.79 -16.11
C ILE A 123 5.17 -16.10 -14.62
N ARG A 124 4.06 -15.76 -13.97
CA ARG A 124 3.84 -15.96 -12.53
C ARG A 124 2.74 -16.99 -12.31
N ARG A 125 2.81 -17.77 -11.23
CA ARG A 125 1.75 -18.75 -10.91
C ARG A 125 0.38 -18.07 -10.87
N GLN A 126 -0.60 -18.69 -11.52
CA GLN A 126 -1.85 -18.00 -11.89
C GLN A 126 -2.65 -17.50 -10.69
N ASP A 127 -2.65 -18.21 -9.56
CA ASP A 127 -3.31 -17.77 -8.32
C ASP A 127 -2.68 -16.49 -7.76
N GLU A 128 -1.36 -16.34 -7.87
CA GLU A 128 -0.67 -15.13 -7.44
C GLU A 128 -0.79 -13.99 -8.46
N PHE A 129 -0.69 -14.32 -9.76
CA PHE A 129 -0.85 -13.37 -10.84
C PHE A 129 -2.23 -12.70 -10.78
N ILE A 130 -3.30 -13.48 -10.66
CA ILE A 130 -4.69 -13.01 -10.57
C ILE A 130 -4.86 -12.06 -9.37
N GLN A 131 -4.30 -12.40 -8.20
CA GLN A 131 -4.36 -11.52 -7.03
C GLN A 131 -3.61 -10.21 -7.23
N SER A 132 -2.46 -10.26 -7.91
CA SER A 132 -1.67 -9.06 -8.20
C SER A 132 -2.35 -8.15 -9.23
N VAL A 133 -3.01 -8.73 -10.23
CA VAL A 133 -3.84 -8.01 -11.21
C VAL A 133 -5.03 -7.36 -10.53
N ASN A 134 -5.79 -8.10 -9.73
CA ASN A 134 -6.93 -7.57 -8.98
C ASN A 134 -6.51 -6.41 -8.07
N SER A 135 -5.42 -6.57 -7.31
CA SER A 135 -4.85 -5.48 -6.50
C SER A 135 -4.52 -4.26 -7.34
N GLN A 136 -3.93 -4.43 -8.52
CA GLN A 136 -3.61 -3.31 -9.40
C GLN A 136 -4.86 -2.60 -9.90
N TRP A 137 -5.89 -3.33 -10.34
CA TRP A 137 -7.10 -2.72 -10.89
C TRP A 137 -7.81 -1.89 -9.82
N ILE A 138 -7.85 -2.36 -8.57
CA ILE A 138 -8.32 -1.55 -7.43
C ILE A 138 -7.46 -0.29 -7.25
N LYS A 139 -6.12 -0.39 -7.31
CA LYS A 139 -5.24 0.79 -7.20
C LYS A 139 -5.53 1.85 -8.26
N VAL A 140 -5.87 1.45 -9.50
CA VAL A 140 -6.11 2.38 -10.62
C VAL A 140 -7.55 2.82 -10.79
N GLY A 141 -8.50 2.28 -10.00
CA GLY A 141 -9.87 2.82 -9.92
C GLY A 141 -11.02 1.82 -9.89
N ASN A 142 -10.80 0.50 -9.96
CA ASN A 142 -11.90 -0.46 -9.94
C ASN A 142 -12.67 -0.44 -8.61
N ARG A 143 -14.01 -0.51 -8.71
CA ARG A 143 -14.94 -0.47 -7.57
C ARG A 143 -15.22 -1.85 -6.98
N THR A 144 -15.00 -2.91 -7.76
CA THR A 144 -15.28 -4.30 -7.40
C THR A 144 -14.01 -5.13 -7.40
N THR A 145 -14.00 -6.17 -6.55
CA THR A 145 -13.07 -7.28 -6.72
C THR A 145 -13.50 -8.09 -7.91
N ILE A 146 -12.53 -8.47 -8.71
CA ILE A 146 -12.75 -9.13 -9.99
C ILE A 146 -12.82 -10.62 -9.76
N SER A 147 -13.69 -11.29 -10.52
CA SER A 147 -13.70 -12.75 -10.52
C SER A 147 -12.37 -13.27 -11.07
N SER A 148 -11.87 -14.36 -10.50
CA SER A 148 -10.69 -15.05 -11.04
C SER A 148 -10.91 -15.55 -12.48
N THR A 149 -12.18 -15.65 -12.92
CA THR A 149 -12.55 -16.01 -14.30
C THR A 149 -12.27 -14.91 -15.32
N ASP A 150 -12.20 -13.64 -14.91
CA ASP A 150 -12.11 -12.50 -15.83
C ASP A 150 -10.66 -12.20 -16.24
N ILE A 151 -9.69 -12.85 -15.60
CA ILE A 151 -8.26 -12.65 -15.83
C ILE A 151 -7.72 -13.86 -16.60
N ASN A 152 -7.26 -13.61 -17.83
CA ASN A 152 -6.68 -14.65 -18.67
C ASN A 152 -5.31 -15.09 -18.14
N GLY A 153 -5.24 -16.30 -17.57
CA GLY A 153 -4.01 -16.96 -17.13
C GLY A 153 -3.47 -18.00 -18.12
N ASN A 154 -3.99 -18.05 -19.35
CA ASN A 154 -3.56 -19.00 -20.38
C ASN A 154 -2.26 -18.54 -21.05
N TYR A 155 -1.13 -18.78 -20.37
CA TYR A 155 0.20 -18.46 -20.89
C TYR A 155 0.56 -19.28 -22.13
N LEU A 156 0.00 -20.48 -22.31
CA LEU A 156 0.30 -21.33 -23.46
C LEU A 156 -0.11 -20.64 -24.76
N ALA A 157 -1.30 -20.03 -24.81
CA ALA A 157 -1.74 -19.28 -26.00
C ALA A 157 -0.84 -18.08 -26.33
N ILE A 158 -0.30 -17.40 -25.31
CA ILE A 158 0.65 -16.30 -25.49
C ILE A 158 1.96 -16.85 -26.06
N ILE A 159 2.48 -17.93 -25.47
CA ILE A 159 3.73 -18.58 -25.87
C ILE A 159 3.64 -19.12 -27.31
N GLU A 160 2.55 -19.81 -27.66
CA GLU A 160 2.34 -20.36 -29.00
C GLU A 160 2.29 -19.26 -30.07
N ASN A 161 1.60 -18.14 -29.80
CA ASN A 161 1.62 -16.99 -30.71
C ASN A 161 3.01 -16.38 -30.88
N ILE A 162 3.80 -16.26 -29.79
CA ILE A 162 5.17 -15.76 -29.86
C ILE A 162 6.04 -16.72 -30.66
N VAL A 163 5.99 -18.03 -30.40
CA VAL A 163 6.82 -19.01 -31.08
C VAL A 163 6.49 -19.11 -32.56
N ASP A 164 5.21 -19.05 -32.94
CA ASP A 164 4.83 -19.09 -34.35
C ASP A 164 5.33 -17.84 -35.12
N ILE A 165 5.32 -16.66 -34.50
CA ILE A 165 5.73 -15.41 -35.16
C ILE A 165 7.24 -15.20 -35.16
N PHE A 166 7.90 -15.43 -34.01
CA PHE A 166 9.32 -15.09 -33.82
C PHE A 166 10.23 -16.32 -33.90
N GLY A 167 9.69 -17.53 -33.80
CA GLY A 167 10.47 -18.76 -33.68
C GLY A 167 10.79 -19.10 -32.23
N ARG A 168 10.98 -20.40 -31.98
CA ARG A 168 11.21 -20.94 -30.64
C ARG A 168 12.51 -20.45 -29.99
N ASP A 169 13.60 -20.39 -30.75
CA ASP A 169 14.92 -19.93 -30.27
C ASP A 169 14.98 -18.43 -29.94
N ASN A 170 13.90 -17.73 -30.27
CA ASN A 170 13.71 -16.31 -30.00
C ASN A 170 12.80 -16.05 -28.80
N LEU A 171 12.31 -17.09 -28.10
CA LEU A 171 11.63 -16.95 -26.82
C LEU A 171 12.58 -17.28 -25.66
N ILE A 172 12.72 -16.34 -24.72
CA ILE A 172 13.36 -16.56 -23.42
C ILE A 172 12.24 -16.54 -22.37
N LEU A 173 11.83 -17.74 -21.92
CA LEU A 173 10.77 -17.93 -20.94
C LEU A 173 11.34 -18.14 -19.53
N ARG A 174 10.83 -17.39 -18.53
CA ARG A 174 11.27 -17.50 -17.13
C ARG A 174 10.10 -17.54 -16.14
N PRO A 175 10.08 -18.46 -15.17
CA PRO A 175 9.15 -18.38 -14.05
C PRO A 175 9.50 -17.21 -13.12
N TYR A 176 8.51 -16.39 -12.78
CA TYR A 176 8.59 -15.34 -11.76
C TYR A 176 8.38 -15.95 -10.38
N GLU A 177 9.43 -16.58 -9.86
CA GLU A 177 9.41 -17.28 -8.57
C GLU A 177 10.77 -17.15 -7.89
N LYS A 178 10.80 -16.65 -6.65
CA LYS A 178 12.05 -16.24 -5.98
C LYS A 178 13.08 -17.38 -5.89
N GLN A 179 12.62 -18.60 -5.61
CA GLN A 179 13.50 -19.78 -5.51
C GLN A 179 14.03 -20.25 -6.86
N GLN A 180 13.38 -19.87 -7.97
CA GLN A 180 13.84 -20.18 -9.33
C GLN A 180 14.76 -19.13 -9.91
N PHE A 181 14.84 -17.94 -9.30
CA PHE A 181 15.75 -16.90 -9.75
C PHE A 181 17.19 -17.27 -9.48
N TYR A 182 18.03 -17.05 -10.50
CA TYR A 182 19.47 -17.09 -10.33
C TYR A 182 19.89 -16.15 -9.20
N ASN A 183 20.65 -16.68 -8.23
CA ASN A 183 21.04 -15.97 -7.00
C ASN A 183 19.88 -15.30 -6.24
N SER A 184 18.67 -15.88 -6.32
CA SER A 184 17.45 -15.37 -5.68
C SER A 184 17.12 -13.91 -6.00
N SER A 185 17.57 -13.40 -7.15
CA SER A 185 17.43 -12.00 -7.56
C SER A 185 16.94 -11.93 -9.00
N ILE A 186 15.82 -11.26 -9.23
CA ILE A 186 15.30 -11.05 -10.60
C ILE A 186 16.30 -10.31 -11.49
N PHE A 187 17.12 -9.43 -10.91
CA PHE A 187 18.14 -8.70 -11.66
C PHE A 187 19.27 -9.63 -12.12
N ALA A 188 19.72 -10.50 -11.22
CA ALA A 188 20.74 -11.50 -11.54
C ALA A 188 20.20 -12.56 -12.52
N ASP A 189 18.94 -12.97 -12.33
CA ASP A 189 18.22 -13.87 -13.25
C ASP A 189 18.18 -13.32 -14.67
N PHE A 190 17.73 -12.07 -14.81
CA PHE A 190 17.64 -11.42 -16.10
C PHE A 190 19.00 -11.30 -16.79
N LEU A 191 20.00 -10.76 -16.09
CA LEU A 191 21.35 -10.61 -16.66
C LEU A 191 21.95 -11.96 -17.09
N ASN A 192 21.79 -13.00 -16.27
CA ASN A 192 22.35 -14.31 -16.53
C ASN A 192 21.66 -15.00 -17.72
N TYR A 193 20.34 -15.13 -17.70
CA TYR A 193 19.62 -15.90 -18.72
C TYR A 193 19.42 -15.16 -20.04
N VAL A 194 19.39 -13.82 -20.03
CA VAL A 194 19.20 -13.04 -21.26
C VAL A 194 20.52 -12.71 -21.94
N PHE A 195 21.57 -12.43 -21.16
CA PHE A 195 22.83 -11.92 -21.70
C PHE A 195 24.08 -12.69 -21.28
N GLY A 196 23.97 -13.71 -20.41
CA GLY A 196 25.14 -14.42 -19.87
C GLY A 196 26.00 -13.56 -18.94
N LEU A 197 25.41 -12.52 -18.33
CA LEU A 197 26.12 -11.56 -17.49
C LEU A 197 25.92 -11.87 -16.01
N LYS A 198 26.98 -11.68 -15.21
CA LYS A 198 26.90 -11.71 -13.75
C LYS A 198 26.50 -10.33 -13.22
N LEU A 199 25.67 -10.32 -12.18
CA LEU A 199 25.38 -9.12 -11.41
C LEU A 199 26.57 -8.83 -10.47
N ASP A 200 27.39 -7.86 -10.84
CA ASP A 200 28.55 -7.40 -10.07
C ASP A 200 28.36 -5.99 -9.48
N LYS A 201 29.38 -5.48 -8.77
CA LYS A 201 29.34 -4.19 -8.05
C LYS A 201 29.19 -2.96 -8.96
N SER A 202 29.40 -3.09 -10.27
CA SER A 202 29.21 -1.97 -11.22
C SER A 202 27.74 -1.71 -11.52
N PHE A 203 26.85 -2.66 -11.20
CA PHE A 203 25.42 -2.48 -11.32
C PHE A 203 24.85 -1.84 -10.05
N GLN A 204 24.00 -0.84 -10.25
CA GLN A 204 23.22 -0.24 -9.18
C GLN A 204 21.91 -1.01 -9.04
N ILE A 205 21.55 -1.35 -7.80
CA ILE A 205 20.26 -1.96 -7.47
C ILE A 205 19.31 -0.84 -7.03
N PRO A 206 18.07 -0.77 -7.57
CA PRO A 206 17.07 0.19 -7.09
C PRO A 206 16.88 0.06 -5.57
N LYS A 207 16.99 1.17 -4.83
CA LYS A 207 17.02 1.19 -3.36
C LYS A 207 15.67 0.85 -2.70
N SER A 208 14.57 0.83 -3.46
CA SER A 208 13.22 0.58 -2.93
C SER A 208 12.40 -0.29 -3.88
N ASN A 209 11.38 -0.97 -3.33
CA ASN A 209 10.35 -1.59 -4.15
C ASN A 209 9.52 -0.47 -4.79
N PRO A 210 9.56 -0.27 -6.12
CA PRO A 210 8.91 0.87 -6.76
C PRO A 210 7.38 0.80 -6.74
N ASN A 211 6.83 -0.38 -6.50
CA ASN A 211 5.39 -0.56 -6.40
C ASN A 211 5.06 -1.51 -5.24
N PRO A 212 5.21 -1.04 -3.98
CA PRO A 212 4.85 -1.86 -2.85
C PRO A 212 3.37 -2.24 -2.93
N SER A 213 3.08 -3.45 -2.48
CA SER A 213 1.72 -3.92 -2.32
C SER A 213 0.98 -3.04 -1.32
N LEU A 214 -0.34 -2.96 -1.42
CA LEU A 214 -1.14 -2.44 -0.31
C LEU A 214 -1.42 -3.59 0.64
N ASP A 215 -1.43 -3.31 1.93
CA ASP A 215 -2.02 -4.19 2.93
C ASP A 215 -3.49 -4.48 2.57
N ARG A 216 -4.04 -5.62 3.03
CA ARG A 216 -5.42 -6.02 2.71
C ARG A 216 -6.43 -4.94 3.11
N ASN A 217 -6.27 -4.33 4.28
CA ASN A 217 -7.18 -3.30 4.79
C ASN A 217 -7.04 -2.01 3.99
N ALA A 218 -5.80 -1.61 3.67
CA ALA A 218 -5.53 -0.45 2.83
C ALA A 218 -6.06 -0.60 1.39
N LEU A 219 -5.97 -1.81 0.83
CA LEU A 219 -6.51 -2.12 -0.49
C LEU A 219 -8.03 -2.06 -0.50
N GLU A 220 -8.69 -2.59 0.54
CA GLU A 220 -10.14 -2.52 0.66
C GLU A 220 -10.62 -1.09 0.89
N TYR A 221 -9.92 -0.32 1.72
CA TYR A 221 -10.16 1.11 1.88
C TYR A 221 -10.05 1.85 0.54
N LYS A 222 -9.01 1.58 -0.26
CA LYS A 222 -8.87 2.12 -1.62
C LYS A 222 -10.05 1.74 -2.53
N ARG A 223 -10.56 0.50 -2.43
CA ARG A 223 -11.74 0.05 -3.19
C ARG A 223 -12.98 0.84 -2.83
N LEU A 224 -13.19 1.17 -1.56
CA LEU A 224 -14.29 2.03 -1.10
C LEU A 224 -14.15 3.45 -1.64
N ILE A 225 -12.94 4.03 -1.60
CA ILE A 225 -12.65 5.34 -2.23
C ILE A 225 -13.08 5.37 -3.70
N ASN A 226 -12.86 4.29 -4.44
CA ASN A 226 -13.18 4.23 -5.87
C ASN A 226 -14.67 4.38 -6.18
N LYS A 227 -15.55 4.06 -5.22
CA LYS A 227 -17.01 4.23 -5.33
C LYS A 227 -17.47 5.67 -5.14
N LEU A 228 -16.67 6.49 -4.47
CA LEU A 228 -17.03 7.88 -4.16
C LEU A 228 -17.15 8.72 -5.42
N ASN A 229 -18.04 9.72 -5.39
CA ASN A 229 -18.24 10.66 -6.49
C ASN A 229 -17.24 11.83 -6.44
N ILE A 230 -15.95 11.50 -6.56
CA ILE A 230 -14.83 12.44 -6.66
C ILE A 230 -13.99 12.11 -7.90
N SER A 231 -13.17 13.07 -8.35
CA SER A 231 -12.38 12.93 -9.58
C SER A 231 -11.35 11.80 -9.50
N ARG A 232 -10.93 11.27 -10.66
CA ARG A 232 -9.90 10.22 -10.73
C ARG A 232 -8.58 10.68 -10.11
N THR A 233 -8.20 11.94 -10.31
CA THR A 233 -6.99 12.55 -9.76
C THR A 233 -7.03 12.55 -8.23
N GLU A 234 -8.13 12.96 -7.62
CA GLU A 234 -8.33 12.94 -6.16
C GLU A 234 -8.29 11.52 -5.59
N LYS A 235 -8.89 10.55 -6.29
CA LYS A 235 -8.82 9.13 -5.89
C LYS A 235 -7.38 8.59 -5.93
N GLN A 236 -6.55 9.13 -6.81
CA GLN A 236 -5.19 8.66 -7.06
C GLN A 236 -4.16 9.32 -6.15
N SER A 237 -4.40 10.57 -5.73
CA SER A 237 -3.49 11.34 -4.86
C SER A 237 -3.27 10.71 -3.48
N ILE A 238 -4.21 9.88 -3.02
CA ILE A 238 -4.15 9.18 -1.71
C ILE A 238 -3.32 7.89 -1.75
N LEU A 239 -3.03 7.35 -2.94
CA LEU A 239 -2.35 6.07 -3.07
C LEU A 239 -0.95 6.04 -2.40
N PRO A 240 -0.11 7.09 -2.47
CA PRO A 240 1.14 7.15 -1.73
C PRO A 240 0.95 6.96 -0.22
N GLU A 241 -0.04 7.61 0.39
CA GLU A 241 -0.27 7.49 1.83
C GLU A 241 -0.84 6.13 2.24
N LEU A 242 -1.66 5.49 1.40
CA LEU A 242 -2.07 4.11 1.66
C LEU A 242 -0.89 3.13 1.60
N LYS A 243 0.10 3.40 0.73
CA LYS A 243 1.36 2.64 0.72
C LYS A 243 2.15 2.89 2.00
N ASN A 244 2.27 4.13 2.45
CA ASN A 244 2.95 4.48 3.71
C ASN A 244 2.29 3.80 4.92
N TYR A 245 0.96 3.84 5.01
CA TYR A 245 0.19 3.10 6.01
C TYR A 245 0.50 1.60 5.97
N SER A 246 0.52 1.01 4.77
CA SER A 246 0.79 -0.43 4.62
C SER A 246 2.20 -0.79 5.11
N ILE A 247 3.17 0.11 4.91
CA ILE A 247 4.56 -0.06 5.39
C ILE A 247 4.64 0.03 6.91
N SER A 248 3.93 0.98 7.53
CA SER A 248 3.97 1.19 8.99
C SER A 248 3.21 0.10 9.76
N SER A 249 2.06 -0.33 9.23
CA SER A 249 1.20 -1.37 9.83
C SER A 249 1.77 -2.78 9.65
N ASN A 250 2.45 -3.04 8.52
CA ASN A 250 2.98 -4.37 8.22
C ASN A 250 4.28 -4.28 7.42
N LYS A 251 5.42 -4.30 8.13
CA LYS A 251 6.77 -4.25 7.52
C LYS A 251 7.02 -5.31 6.44
N LYS A 252 6.29 -6.43 6.43
CA LYS A 252 6.43 -7.49 5.40
C LYS A 252 5.88 -7.07 4.02
N VAL A 253 5.04 -6.04 3.93
CA VAL A 253 4.49 -5.52 2.66
C VAL A 253 5.56 -4.85 1.79
N PHE A 254 6.69 -4.44 2.38
CA PHE A 254 7.82 -3.89 1.64
C PHE A 254 8.64 -4.96 0.90
N LEU A 255 8.58 -6.22 1.33
CA LEU A 255 9.32 -7.31 0.70
C LEU A 255 8.69 -7.67 -0.66
N PRO A 256 9.49 -7.73 -1.74
CA PRO A 256 9.07 -8.41 -2.96
C PRO A 256 8.56 -9.82 -2.59
N PHE A 257 7.50 -10.30 -3.25
CA PHE A 257 6.87 -11.61 -2.98
C PHE A 257 6.05 -11.72 -1.68
N SER A 258 5.59 -10.61 -1.09
CA SER A 258 4.60 -10.68 -0.01
C SER A 258 3.30 -11.32 -0.51
N LYS A 259 2.93 -12.52 -0.01
CA LYS A 259 1.71 -13.24 -0.43
C LYS A 259 0.47 -12.40 -0.16
N HIS A 260 -0.26 -12.05 -1.22
CA HIS A 260 -1.57 -11.42 -1.09
C HIS A 260 -2.55 -12.42 -0.46
N LYS A 261 -3.39 -11.92 0.45
CA LYS A 261 -4.48 -12.70 1.08
C LYS A 261 -5.83 -12.24 0.52
N LEU A 262 -5.95 -12.13 -0.80
CA LEU A 262 -7.25 -11.82 -1.41
C LEU A 262 -8.09 -13.08 -1.59
N LEU A 263 -7.46 -14.15 -2.04
CA LEU A 263 -8.10 -15.44 -2.29
C LEU A 263 -7.96 -16.37 -1.09
N SER A 264 -8.99 -17.15 -0.83
CA SER A 264 -8.97 -18.30 0.07
C SER A 264 -8.06 -19.42 -0.48
N PRO A 265 -7.56 -20.34 0.38
CA PRO A 265 -6.81 -21.51 -0.05
C PRO A 265 -7.54 -22.32 -1.12
N LYS A 266 -8.87 -22.51 -0.95
CA LYS A 266 -9.71 -23.21 -1.93
C LYS A 266 -9.72 -22.52 -3.29
N GLU A 267 -9.97 -21.20 -3.34
CA GLU A 267 -9.96 -20.45 -4.61
C GLU A 267 -8.58 -20.49 -5.29
N LYS A 268 -7.49 -20.43 -4.52
CA LYS A 268 -6.14 -20.59 -5.07
C LYS A 268 -5.94 -21.97 -5.68
N LEU A 269 -6.36 -23.03 -4.98
CA LEU A 269 -6.29 -24.40 -5.46
C LEU A 269 -7.12 -24.61 -6.74
N ASP A 270 -8.33 -24.07 -6.79
CA ASP A 270 -9.20 -24.16 -7.96
C ASP A 270 -8.55 -23.50 -9.19
N ILE A 271 -7.90 -22.34 -9.00
CA ILE A 271 -7.12 -21.68 -10.06
C ILE A 271 -5.92 -22.53 -10.47
N ILE A 272 -5.15 -23.07 -9.52
CA ILE A 272 -3.98 -23.91 -9.82
C ILE A 272 -4.42 -25.13 -10.64
N ARG A 273 -5.47 -25.83 -10.21
CA ARG A 273 -6.03 -27.00 -10.91
C ARG A 273 -6.51 -26.65 -12.31
N LYS A 274 -7.18 -25.50 -12.48
CA LYS A 274 -7.67 -25.01 -13.78
C LYS A 274 -6.55 -24.91 -14.82
N TYR A 275 -5.34 -24.49 -14.41
CA TYR A 275 -4.21 -24.26 -15.32
C TYR A 275 -3.15 -25.38 -15.29
N ASP A 276 -3.34 -26.44 -14.50
CA ASP A 276 -2.34 -27.52 -14.32
C ASP A 276 -1.91 -28.15 -15.65
N LYS A 277 -2.88 -28.55 -16.48
CA LYS A 277 -2.61 -29.19 -17.78
C LYS A 277 -1.75 -28.32 -18.69
N ILE A 278 -2.05 -27.01 -18.78
CA ILE A 278 -1.26 -26.11 -19.63
C ILE A 278 0.11 -25.81 -19.02
N ASN A 279 0.21 -25.73 -17.68
CA ASN A 279 1.47 -25.49 -16.99
C ASN A 279 2.44 -26.67 -17.16
N LYS A 280 1.95 -27.91 -17.08
CA LYS A 280 2.72 -29.13 -17.36
C LYS A 280 3.26 -29.14 -18.79
N LYS A 281 2.39 -28.81 -19.76
CA LYS A 281 2.80 -28.65 -21.17
C LYS A 281 3.90 -27.59 -21.31
N ILE A 282 3.76 -26.43 -20.68
CA ILE A 282 4.78 -25.37 -20.71
C ILE A 282 6.12 -25.84 -20.11
N ALA A 283 6.09 -26.48 -18.94
CA ALA A 283 7.29 -26.97 -18.25
C ALA A 283 8.06 -27.97 -19.12
N LYS A 284 7.36 -28.98 -19.65
CA LYS A 284 7.94 -30.01 -20.51
C LYS A 284 8.40 -29.43 -21.84
N GLU A 285 7.48 -28.81 -22.57
CA GLU A 285 7.72 -28.42 -23.95
C GLU A 285 8.51 -27.13 -24.10
N TYR A 286 8.61 -26.22 -23.14
CA TYR A 286 9.31 -24.93 -23.33
C TYR A 286 10.43 -24.68 -22.34
N LEU A 287 10.46 -25.41 -21.22
CA LEU A 287 11.57 -25.36 -20.25
C LEU A 287 12.35 -26.68 -20.16
N ASN A 288 12.00 -27.69 -20.97
CA ASN A 288 12.63 -29.02 -20.99
C ASN A 288 12.69 -29.67 -19.61
N ARG A 289 11.59 -29.61 -18.86
CA ARG A 289 11.47 -30.20 -17.52
C ARG A 289 10.69 -31.50 -17.55
N GLU A 290 11.37 -32.60 -17.26
CA GLU A 290 10.77 -33.95 -17.22
C GLU A 290 9.83 -34.16 -16.02
N ASP A 291 10.01 -33.39 -14.94
CA ASP A 291 9.11 -33.41 -13.78
C ASP A 291 7.77 -32.69 -14.04
N GLU A 292 7.61 -32.09 -15.23
CA GLU A 292 6.44 -31.32 -15.66
C GLU A 292 6.09 -30.17 -14.70
N GLN A 293 7.02 -29.74 -13.84
CA GLN A 293 6.79 -28.74 -12.81
C GLN A 293 7.21 -27.34 -13.28
N LEU A 294 6.22 -26.46 -13.52
CA LEU A 294 6.47 -25.08 -13.93
C LEU A 294 6.84 -24.16 -12.75
N PHE A 295 6.12 -24.32 -11.64
CA PHE A 295 6.24 -23.53 -10.42
C PHE A 295 6.51 -24.44 -9.22
N TYR A 296 7.41 -24.03 -8.33
CA TYR A 296 7.85 -24.82 -7.17
C TYR A 296 7.46 -24.18 -5.83
N ASP A 297 6.82 -23.01 -5.84
CA ASP A 297 6.22 -22.43 -4.66
C ASP A 297 5.23 -23.41 -4.03
N GLU A 298 5.15 -23.42 -2.70
CA GLU A 298 4.22 -24.28 -1.97
C GLU A 298 2.77 -24.12 -2.45
N ILE A 299 2.10 -25.26 -2.61
CA ILE A 299 0.68 -25.34 -2.94
C ILE A 299 -0.13 -25.14 -1.63
N PRO A 300 -1.21 -24.34 -1.63
CA PRO A 300 -2.06 -24.17 -0.45
C PRO A 300 -2.66 -25.51 0.02
N SER A 301 -2.81 -25.68 1.34
CA SER A 301 -3.48 -26.87 1.89
C SER A 301 -5.00 -26.67 1.90
N GLU A 302 -5.76 -27.71 1.55
CA GLU A 302 -7.23 -27.70 1.66
C GLU A 302 -7.69 -27.48 3.11
N ASN A 303 -6.90 -27.94 4.08
CA ASN A 303 -7.20 -27.84 5.51
C ASN A 303 -6.59 -26.58 6.17
N GLU A 304 -6.02 -25.67 5.38
CA GLU A 304 -5.44 -24.44 5.91
C GLU A 304 -6.53 -23.59 6.57
N LYS A 305 -6.35 -23.26 7.86
CA LYS A 305 -7.28 -22.40 8.61
C LYS A 305 -7.36 -21.02 7.96
N TYR A 306 -8.41 -20.78 7.20
CA TYR A 306 -8.67 -19.50 6.54
C TYR A 306 -9.76 -18.70 7.26
N LYS A 307 -9.38 -17.55 7.81
CA LYS A 307 -10.36 -16.57 8.30
C LYS A 307 -10.82 -15.72 7.10
N SER A 308 -12.05 -15.92 6.66
CA SER A 308 -12.65 -15.15 5.57
C SER A 308 -12.59 -13.66 5.86
N TYR A 309 -12.00 -12.89 4.95
CA TYR A 309 -12.09 -11.43 4.99
C TYR A 309 -13.50 -11.03 4.56
N LYS A 310 -14.38 -10.68 5.52
CA LYS A 310 -15.76 -10.30 5.21
C LYS A 310 -15.81 -8.90 4.62
N THR A 311 -15.45 -7.89 5.40
CA THR A 311 -15.44 -6.49 5.00
C THR A 311 -14.36 -5.77 5.82
N LEU A 312 -13.98 -4.57 5.37
CA LEU A 312 -13.25 -3.65 6.25
C LEU A 312 -14.13 -3.29 7.44
N SER A 313 -13.63 -3.47 8.66
CA SER A 313 -14.34 -3.03 9.87
C SER A 313 -14.28 -1.50 10.01
N ILE A 314 -15.18 -0.94 10.81
CA ILE A 314 -15.18 0.50 11.08
C ILE A 314 -13.93 0.93 11.85
N GLU A 315 -13.41 0.09 12.73
CA GLU A 315 -12.19 0.32 13.51
C GLU A 315 -10.96 0.39 12.60
N GLU A 316 -10.84 -0.53 11.64
CA GLU A 316 -9.76 -0.54 10.64
C GLU A 316 -9.86 0.66 9.69
N ALA A 317 -11.08 1.04 9.29
CA ALA A 317 -11.30 2.23 8.46
C ALA A 317 -10.94 3.52 9.21
N ILE A 318 -11.26 3.61 10.50
CA ILE A 318 -10.86 4.72 11.37
C ILE A 318 -9.33 4.78 11.47
N ASP A 319 -8.65 3.65 11.68
CA ASP A 319 -7.19 3.61 11.79
C ASP A 319 -6.49 4.12 10.52
N ILE A 320 -6.95 3.69 9.34
CA ILE A 320 -6.46 4.19 8.05
C ILE A 320 -6.77 5.69 7.90
N SER A 321 -8.00 6.12 8.25
CA SER A 321 -8.39 7.53 8.23
C SER A 321 -7.50 8.40 9.10
N ARG A 322 -7.09 7.91 10.29
CA ARG A 322 -6.16 8.64 11.17
C ARG A 322 -4.80 8.85 10.53
N HIS A 323 -4.29 7.82 9.84
CA HIS A 323 -3.03 7.95 9.10
C HIS A 323 -3.13 9.06 8.04
N LEU A 324 -4.21 9.07 7.25
CA LEU A 324 -4.46 10.11 6.25
C LEU A 324 -4.60 11.50 6.88
N LEU A 325 -5.34 11.64 7.99
CA LEU A 325 -5.51 12.91 8.70
C LEU A 325 -4.18 13.43 9.27
N SER A 326 -3.32 12.55 9.79
CA SER A 326 -2.03 12.94 10.36
C SER A 326 -1.12 13.65 9.35
N LYS A 327 -1.35 13.40 8.05
CA LYS A 327 -0.59 13.97 6.94
C LYS A 327 -1.11 15.31 6.44
N ILE A 328 -2.39 15.64 6.66
CA ILE A 328 -2.93 17.00 6.47
C ILE A 328 -2.15 18.00 7.32
N TYR A 329 -1.64 17.58 8.47
CA TYR A 329 -0.89 18.44 9.37
C TYR A 329 0.61 18.55 9.01
N SER A 330 1.07 17.87 7.96
CA SER A 330 2.48 17.86 7.54
C SER A 330 2.75 18.27 6.09
N GLU A 331 1.80 18.17 5.15
CA GLU A 331 2.02 18.42 3.70
C GLU A 331 0.77 18.94 2.93
N ASP A 332 0.98 19.44 1.69
CA ASP A 332 0.04 20.05 0.70
C ASP A 332 -1.03 19.10 0.11
N VAL A 333 -1.69 18.26 0.92
CA VAL A 333 -2.91 17.57 0.45
C VAL A 333 -4.14 18.34 0.91
N ASP A 334 -5.00 18.72 -0.04
CA ASP A 334 -6.18 19.52 0.26
C ASP A 334 -7.04 18.83 1.34
N LYS A 335 -7.17 19.52 2.46
CA LYS A 335 -7.95 19.12 3.62
C LYS A 335 -9.40 18.80 3.24
N MET A 336 -9.95 19.46 2.22
CA MET A 336 -11.29 19.17 1.70
C MET A 336 -11.37 17.80 1.05
N ILE A 337 -10.33 17.41 0.30
CA ILE A 337 -10.23 16.10 -0.38
C ILE A 337 -10.19 14.98 0.67
N ILE A 338 -9.29 15.06 1.65
CA ILE A 338 -9.15 14.00 2.66
C ILE A 338 -10.41 13.87 3.52
N ASN A 339 -11.04 14.99 3.92
CA ASN A 339 -12.29 14.94 4.67
C ASN A 339 -13.44 14.30 3.87
N SER A 340 -13.53 14.61 2.57
CA SER A 340 -14.56 14.04 1.69
C SER A 340 -14.37 12.54 1.51
N ILE A 341 -13.12 12.08 1.40
CA ILE A 341 -12.77 10.65 1.33
C ILE A 341 -13.13 9.93 2.61
N ILE A 342 -12.75 10.47 3.77
CA ILE A 342 -13.04 9.85 5.07
C ILE A 342 -14.54 9.74 5.27
N ARG A 343 -15.28 10.84 5.04
CA ARG A 343 -16.74 10.85 5.12
C ARG A 343 -17.34 9.77 4.24
N GLY A 344 -17.09 9.82 2.94
CA GLY A 344 -17.70 8.91 1.99
C GLY A 344 -17.34 7.44 2.25
N THR A 345 -16.11 7.18 2.72
CA THR A 345 -15.69 5.81 3.03
C THR A 345 -16.42 5.25 4.25
N ILE A 346 -16.64 6.06 5.30
CA ILE A 346 -17.40 5.62 6.48
C ILE A 346 -18.89 5.48 6.13
N GLU A 347 -19.45 6.37 5.32
CA GLU A 347 -20.83 6.26 4.82
C GLU A 347 -21.04 4.95 4.04
N GLU A 348 -20.08 4.57 3.19
CA GLU A 348 -20.10 3.29 2.45
C GLU A 348 -20.05 2.05 3.36
N ILE A 349 -19.33 2.13 4.49
CA ILE A 349 -19.21 1.02 5.45
C ILE A 349 -20.47 0.90 6.30
N THR A 350 -21.03 2.03 6.75
CA THR A 350 -22.13 2.07 7.70
C THR A 350 -23.51 2.05 7.04
N GLY A 351 -23.60 2.39 5.76
CA GLY A 351 -24.87 2.58 5.04
C GLY A 351 -25.63 3.84 5.44
N ASN A 352 -25.07 4.67 6.33
CA ASN A 352 -25.71 5.88 6.85
C ASN A 352 -25.06 7.11 6.23
N LYS A 353 -25.87 8.10 5.82
CA LYS A 353 -25.33 9.44 5.48
C LYS A 353 -24.85 10.10 6.77
N ILE A 354 -23.60 10.54 6.77
CA ILE A 354 -22.96 11.18 7.91
C ILE A 354 -22.86 12.67 7.60
N ASP A 355 -23.37 13.53 8.46
CA ASP A 355 -23.12 14.95 8.33
C ASP A 355 -21.64 15.25 8.67
N VAL A 356 -20.86 15.76 7.71
CA VAL A 356 -19.43 16.12 7.94
C VAL A 356 -19.29 17.36 8.81
N GLY A 357 -20.38 18.07 9.09
CA GLY A 357 -20.46 18.99 10.22
C GLY A 357 -19.94 18.30 11.48
N TYR A 358 -20.32 17.03 11.69
CA TYR A 358 -19.91 16.13 12.79
C TYR A 358 -18.45 15.65 12.73
N LEU A 359 -17.86 15.58 11.53
CA LEU A 359 -16.43 15.30 11.28
C LEU A 359 -15.55 16.55 11.48
N ARG A 360 -16.13 17.75 11.33
CA ARG A 360 -15.57 19.04 11.79
C ARG A 360 -15.84 19.29 13.28
N ASP A 361 -16.80 18.57 13.85
CA ASP A 361 -17.29 18.77 15.20
C ASP A 361 -16.38 18.16 16.25
N LYS A 362 -16.49 18.70 17.45
CA LYS A 362 -15.90 18.22 18.70
C LYS A 362 -16.07 16.71 18.90
N GLU A 363 -17.06 16.08 18.26
CA GLU A 363 -17.47 14.68 18.37
C GLU A 363 -16.55 13.69 17.62
N PHE A 364 -16.12 13.96 16.38
CA PHE A 364 -15.14 13.07 15.71
C PHE A 364 -13.72 13.27 16.25
N ARG A 365 -13.37 14.51 16.63
CA ARG A 365 -12.20 14.78 17.49
C ARG A 365 -12.33 14.05 18.82
N LYS A 366 -13.50 14.01 19.46
CA LYS A 366 -13.75 13.20 20.67
C LYS A 366 -13.56 11.72 20.37
N LEU A 367 -14.09 11.15 19.30
CA LEU A 367 -13.94 9.71 19.00
C LEU A 367 -12.48 9.34 18.72
N THR A 368 -11.78 10.09 17.86
CA THR A 368 -10.35 9.85 17.61
C THR A 368 -9.50 10.10 18.85
N TYR A 369 -9.83 11.07 19.68
CA TYR A 369 -9.07 11.43 20.87
C TYR A 369 -9.41 10.55 22.10
N ILE A 370 -10.65 10.10 22.24
CA ILE A 370 -11.08 9.07 23.19
C ILE A 370 -10.39 7.76 22.81
N TYR A 371 -10.36 7.36 21.54
CA TYR A 371 -9.61 6.19 21.09
C TYR A 371 -8.09 6.33 21.28
N ASP A 372 -7.52 7.53 21.08
CA ASP A 372 -6.09 7.82 21.31
C ASP A 372 -5.74 7.79 22.81
N LEU A 373 -6.64 8.27 23.65
CA LEU A 373 -6.54 8.20 25.10
C LEU A 373 -6.68 6.73 25.55
N LEU A 374 -7.62 5.97 25.00
CA LEU A 374 -7.91 4.58 25.36
C LEU A 374 -6.80 3.59 25.00
N ASN A 375 -6.15 3.76 23.85
CA ASN A 375 -4.99 2.93 23.47
C ASN A 375 -3.70 3.33 24.21
N LYS A 376 -3.69 4.50 24.85
CA LYS A 376 -2.54 5.02 25.59
C LYS A 376 -2.73 4.96 27.12
N ILE A 377 -3.94 4.75 27.64
CA ILE A 377 -4.15 4.47 29.07
C ILE A 377 -3.53 3.08 29.36
N PRO A 378 -2.53 2.98 30.24
CA PRO A 378 -1.93 1.70 30.59
C PRO A 378 -2.99 0.73 31.12
N LYS A 379 -2.83 -0.56 30.83
CA LYS A 379 -3.59 -1.69 31.42
C LYS A 379 -3.41 -1.84 32.94
N HIS A 380 -3.14 -0.77 33.67
CA HIS A 380 -2.93 -0.73 35.11
C HIS A 380 -4.07 0.03 35.79
N TYR A 381 -5.23 -0.61 35.82
CA TYR A 381 -6.37 -0.13 36.61
C TYR A 381 -6.42 -0.93 37.92
N LYS A 382 -6.41 -0.24 39.06
CA LYS A 382 -6.80 -0.84 40.34
C LYS A 382 -8.26 -0.51 40.59
N ASN A 383 -9.04 -1.53 40.98
CA ASN A 383 -10.42 -1.41 41.45
C ASN A 383 -11.47 -0.90 40.44
N ILE A 384 -11.28 -1.18 39.14
CA ILE A 384 -12.25 -0.90 38.06
C ILE A 384 -12.66 -2.24 37.39
N THR A 385 -13.95 -2.42 37.11
CA THR A 385 -14.53 -3.58 36.40
C THR A 385 -15.61 -3.16 35.40
N ASN A 386 -16.09 -4.07 34.54
CA ASN A 386 -17.15 -3.83 33.54
C ASN A 386 -16.90 -2.60 32.67
N PHE A 387 -15.79 -2.64 31.95
CA PHE A 387 -15.32 -1.57 31.08
C PHE A 387 -16.01 -1.66 29.71
N GLU A 388 -16.72 -0.60 29.32
CA GLU A 388 -17.45 -0.54 28.05
C GLU A 388 -17.23 0.82 27.37
N ILE A 389 -16.98 0.81 26.07
CA ILE A 389 -16.84 2.02 25.26
C ILE A 389 -18.02 2.04 24.28
N ASN A 390 -18.80 3.12 24.31
CA ASN A 390 -19.89 3.34 23.38
C ASN A 390 -20.01 4.84 23.05
N GLU A 391 -21.05 5.19 22.28
CA GLU A 391 -21.36 6.57 21.88
C GLU A 391 -21.46 7.57 23.05
N LYS A 392 -21.73 7.10 24.28
CA LYS A 392 -21.82 7.95 25.47
C LYS A 392 -20.46 8.22 26.12
N GLY A 393 -19.40 7.54 25.70
CA GLY A 393 -18.04 7.68 26.24
C GLY A 393 -17.53 6.41 26.92
N LEU A 394 -16.53 6.56 27.80
CA LEU A 394 -15.95 5.44 28.53
C LEU A 394 -16.76 5.17 29.80
N SER A 395 -17.47 4.04 29.84
CA SER A 395 -18.21 3.59 31.02
C SER A 395 -17.43 2.52 31.78
N PHE A 396 -17.42 2.62 33.11
CA PHE A 396 -16.78 1.63 33.96
C PHE A 396 -17.42 1.57 35.34
N MET A 397 -17.32 0.41 35.98
CA MET A 397 -17.77 0.19 37.36
C MET A 397 -16.59 0.31 38.32
N ALA A 398 -16.64 1.28 39.22
CA ALA A 398 -15.67 1.43 40.29
C ALA A 398 -16.03 0.54 41.48
N LYS A 399 -15.10 -0.29 41.95
CA LYS A 399 -15.27 -1.13 43.16
C LYS A 399 -14.96 -0.34 44.45
N ASP A 400 -13.84 0.39 44.48
CA ASP A 400 -13.46 1.37 45.51
C ASP A 400 -12.21 2.16 45.05
N LYS A 401 -12.16 3.48 45.25
CA LYS A 401 -11.02 4.35 44.89
C LYS A 401 -10.45 4.12 43.47
N PRO A 402 -11.24 4.26 42.39
CA PRO A 402 -10.76 4.10 41.02
C PRO A 402 -9.57 5.03 40.73
N LYS A 403 -8.57 4.49 40.02
CA LYS A 403 -7.35 5.20 39.64
C LYS A 403 -7.04 4.96 38.17
N MET A 404 -6.82 6.04 37.41
CA MET A 404 -6.49 6.02 35.99
C MET A 404 -5.21 6.81 35.73
N ILE A 405 -4.15 6.12 35.33
CA ILE A 405 -2.89 6.76 34.94
C ILE A 405 -2.99 7.18 33.48
N LEU A 406 -2.74 8.44 33.18
CA LEU A 406 -2.68 8.95 31.81
C LEU A 406 -1.32 8.65 31.16
N PRO A 407 -1.28 8.48 29.83
CA PRO A 407 -0.04 8.25 29.09
C PRO A 407 0.99 9.37 29.20
N LYS A 408 2.24 9.04 28.86
CA LYS A 408 3.31 10.01 28.64
C LYS A 408 2.99 10.92 27.46
N PHE A 409 3.33 12.21 27.61
CA PHE A 409 3.21 13.22 26.57
C PHE A 409 4.59 13.45 25.93
N ASN A 410 4.67 13.39 24.60
CA ASN A 410 5.89 13.74 23.86
C ASN A 410 5.82 15.24 23.47
N ASN A 411 6.98 15.92 23.47
CA ASN A 411 7.15 17.32 23.04
C ASN A 411 6.41 18.38 23.88
N VAL A 412 6.59 18.37 25.20
CA VAL A 412 5.97 19.37 26.09
C VAL A 412 6.82 20.66 26.22
N LYS A 413 8.07 20.69 25.73
CA LYS A 413 9.05 21.78 25.97
C LYS A 413 8.66 23.19 25.48
N GLU A 414 7.53 23.37 24.79
CA GLU A 414 7.13 24.65 24.18
C GLU A 414 5.89 25.31 24.84
N PHE A 415 5.33 24.77 25.94
CA PHE A 415 3.99 25.16 26.44
C PHE A 415 3.94 25.58 27.90
N LYS A 416 3.85 26.88 28.24
CA LYS A 416 3.89 27.40 29.63
C LYS A 416 2.93 26.73 30.64
N GLN A 417 1.78 26.21 30.22
CA GLN A 417 0.83 25.50 31.09
C GLN A 417 0.13 24.35 30.37
N LEU A 418 -0.30 23.34 31.13
CA LEU A 418 -1.19 22.28 30.64
C LEU A 418 -2.61 22.52 31.13
N ARG A 419 -3.54 22.72 30.20
CA ARG A 419 -4.98 22.80 30.47
C ARG A 419 -5.63 21.45 30.29
N ILE A 420 -6.27 20.95 31.32
CA ILE A 420 -7.03 19.71 31.30
C ILE A 420 -8.53 20.01 31.43
N LYS A 421 -9.33 19.36 30.60
CA LYS A 421 -10.79 19.37 30.64
C LYS A 421 -11.29 17.95 30.84
N ILE A 422 -12.17 17.72 31.78
CA ILE A 422 -12.83 16.42 31.98
C ILE A 422 -14.35 16.61 32.03
N ASP A 423 -15.08 15.79 31.29
CA ASP A 423 -16.54 15.67 31.32
C ASP A 423 -16.87 14.26 31.79
N ILE A 424 -17.41 14.15 33.01
CA ILE A 424 -17.59 12.89 33.72
C ILE A 424 -18.93 12.84 34.44
N THR A 425 -19.63 11.72 34.30
CA THR A 425 -20.80 11.37 35.10
C THR A 425 -20.38 10.44 36.24
N ILE A 426 -20.83 10.76 37.46
CA ILE A 426 -20.51 10.01 38.67
C ILE A 426 -21.79 9.56 39.42
N PRO A 427 -21.70 8.46 40.19
CA PRO A 427 -22.87 7.85 40.83
C PRO A 427 -23.37 8.63 42.06
N GLU A 428 -22.46 9.14 42.91
CA GLU A 428 -22.78 9.99 44.07
C GLU A 428 -21.70 11.07 44.25
N PRO A 429 -22.00 12.19 44.92
CA PRO A 429 -21.04 13.28 45.12
C PRO A 429 -19.72 12.80 45.74
N THR A 430 -18.59 13.28 45.20
CA THR A 430 -17.26 12.87 45.66
C THR A 430 -16.22 13.95 45.33
N LYS A 431 -14.94 13.66 45.48
CA LYS A 431 -13.84 14.56 45.06
C LYS A 431 -12.97 13.89 44.01
N LEU A 432 -12.81 14.55 42.87
CA LEU A 432 -11.79 14.21 41.88
C LEU A 432 -10.44 14.68 42.41
N LYS A 433 -9.48 13.76 42.58
CA LYS A 433 -8.08 14.10 42.76
C LYS A 433 -7.34 13.94 41.44
N VAL A 434 -6.63 14.99 41.04
CA VAL A 434 -5.68 14.98 39.93
C VAL A 434 -4.28 15.06 40.54
N LEU A 435 -3.52 13.99 40.40
CA LEU A 435 -2.16 13.86 40.92
C LEU A 435 -1.18 13.90 39.74
N TYR A 436 -0.05 14.59 39.87
CA TYR A 436 1.03 14.54 38.87
C TYR A 436 2.35 14.23 39.55
N ARG A 437 3.28 13.59 38.81
CA ARG A 437 4.61 13.22 39.32
C ARG A 437 5.73 13.80 38.47
N GLY A 438 6.82 14.18 39.14
CA GLY A 438 8.10 14.54 38.52
C GLY A 438 8.79 13.32 37.90
N LYS A 439 9.84 13.52 37.09
CA LYS A 439 10.68 12.42 36.55
C LYS A 439 11.38 11.58 37.63
N GLU A 440 11.60 12.15 38.82
CA GLU A 440 12.38 11.55 39.91
C GLU A 440 11.55 11.19 41.17
N ASN A 441 10.25 11.55 41.23
CA ASN A 441 9.41 11.35 42.42
C ASN A 441 8.17 10.46 42.17
N ASN A 442 7.63 9.89 43.25
CA ASN A 442 6.33 9.23 43.26
C ASN A 442 5.16 10.25 43.18
N PHE A 443 3.92 9.79 42.99
CA PHE A 443 2.75 10.68 43.06
C PHE A 443 2.60 11.22 44.49
N GLU A 444 2.76 12.53 44.69
CA GLU A 444 2.65 13.19 46.00
C GLU A 444 1.33 13.98 46.11
N GLU A 445 0.68 13.96 47.30
CA GLU A 445 -0.58 14.69 47.54
C GLU A 445 -0.43 16.21 47.54
N ASN A 446 0.75 16.74 47.88
CA ASN A 446 1.03 18.18 47.91
C ASN A 446 0.94 18.84 46.52
N ASN A 447 1.08 18.02 45.46
CA ASN A 447 0.95 18.41 44.06
C ASN A 447 -0.41 18.03 43.48
N SER A 448 -1.43 17.81 44.33
CA SER A 448 -2.75 17.36 43.89
C SER A 448 -3.79 18.47 43.85
N LYS A 449 -4.56 18.53 42.76
CA LYS A 449 -5.79 19.32 42.72
C LYS A 449 -6.96 18.45 43.15
N SER A 450 -7.69 18.88 44.16
CA SER A 450 -8.90 18.20 44.66
C SER A 450 -10.14 19.04 44.34
N ILE A 451 -11.00 18.52 43.48
CA ILE A 451 -12.20 19.24 42.99
C ILE A 451 -13.45 18.48 43.42
N LYS A 452 -14.44 19.20 43.97
CA LYS A 452 -15.74 18.61 44.33
C LYS A 452 -16.50 18.24 43.06
N LEU A 453 -17.02 17.02 43.01
CA LEU A 453 -17.93 16.55 41.98
C LEU A 453 -19.34 16.40 42.57
N LEU A 454 -20.34 16.78 41.81
CA LEU A 454 -21.75 16.59 42.13
C LEU A 454 -22.26 15.28 41.53
N LYS A 455 -23.35 14.75 42.07
CA LYS A 455 -24.04 13.60 41.48
C LYS A 455 -24.41 13.88 40.02
N LYS A 456 -24.34 12.88 39.15
CA LYS A 456 -24.54 13.00 37.69
C LYS A 456 -23.36 13.69 37.00
N ARG A 457 -23.62 14.50 35.97
CA ARG A 457 -22.61 14.99 35.01
C ARG A 457 -21.88 16.22 35.52
N ASN A 458 -20.56 16.24 35.37
CA ASN A 458 -19.66 17.31 35.76
C ASN A 458 -18.73 17.63 34.59
N CYS A 459 -18.59 18.91 34.23
CA CYS A 459 -17.61 19.36 33.24
C CYS A 459 -16.63 20.32 33.94
N LEU A 460 -15.37 19.93 34.03
CA LEU A 460 -14.33 20.64 34.79
C LEU A 460 -13.17 21.04 33.88
N TYR A 461 -12.52 22.15 34.23
CA TYR A 461 -11.28 22.63 33.65
C TYR A 461 -10.25 22.86 34.76
N PHE A 462 -8.99 22.53 34.51
CA PHE A 462 -7.92 22.78 35.44
C PHE A 462 -6.59 22.98 34.71
N ASP A 463 -5.85 23.99 35.16
CA ASP A 463 -4.55 24.34 34.61
C ASP A 463 -3.43 23.82 35.52
N ILE A 464 -2.34 23.33 34.93
CA ILE A 464 -1.12 22.90 35.64
C ILE A 464 0.01 23.82 35.17
N GLU A 465 0.49 24.66 36.09
CA GLU A 465 1.38 25.80 35.81
C GLU A 465 2.87 25.41 35.75
N SER A 466 3.26 24.23 36.24
CA SER A 466 4.64 23.74 36.21
C SER A 466 4.71 22.32 35.64
N TYR A 467 5.09 22.21 34.37
CA TYR A 467 4.99 20.98 33.58
C TYR A 467 6.33 20.45 33.06
N GLU A 468 7.42 21.23 33.16
CA GLU A 468 8.72 20.89 32.55
C GLU A 468 9.29 19.55 33.04
N ASN A 469 8.80 19.06 34.19
CA ASN A 469 9.20 17.79 34.79
C ASN A 469 8.07 16.75 34.94
N ILE A 470 6.86 16.96 34.40
CA ILE A 470 5.74 16.01 34.59
C ILE A 470 5.93 14.75 33.74
N ASP A 471 6.09 13.60 34.41
CA ASP A 471 6.25 12.29 33.78
C ASP A 471 4.90 11.57 33.56
N LYS A 472 3.99 11.64 34.53
CA LYS A 472 2.63 11.07 34.45
C LYS A 472 1.62 11.88 35.23
N ILE A 473 0.36 11.77 34.80
CA ILE A 473 -0.82 12.32 35.49
C ILE A 473 -1.71 11.15 35.90
N LEU A 474 -2.23 11.18 37.12
CA LEU A 474 -3.14 10.20 37.68
C LEU A 474 -4.48 10.89 38.00
N LEU A 475 -5.56 10.38 37.41
CA LEU A 475 -6.93 10.77 37.72
C LEU A 475 -7.52 9.79 38.72
N ALA A 476 -8.04 10.30 39.83
CA ALA A 476 -8.77 9.54 40.84
C ALA A 476 -10.15 10.17 41.05
N PRO A 477 -11.19 9.72 40.32
CA PRO A 477 -12.50 10.37 40.26
C PRO A 477 -13.35 10.24 41.53
N GLY A 478 -12.84 9.65 42.61
CA GLY A 478 -13.50 9.60 43.90
C GLY A 478 -13.30 8.30 44.64
N ILE A 479 -14.02 8.12 45.75
CA ILE A 479 -14.03 6.90 46.58
C ILE A 479 -15.36 6.14 46.51
N VAL A 480 -16.31 6.64 45.71
CA VAL A 480 -17.67 6.12 45.65
C VAL A 480 -17.71 4.90 44.73
N LYS A 481 -18.39 3.84 45.19
CA LYS A 481 -18.69 2.66 44.37
C LYS A 481 -19.84 2.96 43.41
N GLY A 482 -19.72 2.55 42.15
CA GLY A 482 -20.80 2.66 41.17
C GLY A 482 -20.31 2.87 39.75
N ASN A 483 -21.23 3.20 38.86
CA ASN A 483 -20.95 3.40 37.44
C ASN A 483 -20.50 4.83 37.17
N TYR A 484 -19.36 4.95 36.51
CA TYR A 484 -18.79 6.20 36.05
C TYR A 484 -18.81 6.20 34.52
N THR A 485 -19.05 7.38 33.93
CA THR A 485 -18.91 7.56 32.48
C THR A 485 -18.08 8.79 32.20
N ILE A 486 -16.90 8.63 31.60
CA ILE A 486 -16.09 9.73 31.08
C ILE A 486 -16.56 10.02 29.66
N HIS A 487 -17.32 11.11 29.50
CA HIS A 487 -17.84 11.56 28.22
C HIS A 487 -16.76 12.23 27.35
N SER A 488 -15.80 12.90 27.99
CA SER A 488 -14.58 13.40 27.32
C SER A 488 -13.48 13.74 28.33
N LEU A 489 -12.22 13.60 27.93
CA LEU A 489 -11.07 14.10 28.68
C LEU A 489 -10.10 14.71 27.68
N SER A 490 -9.68 15.97 27.87
CA SER A 490 -8.68 16.63 27.02
C SER A 490 -7.61 17.39 27.74
N ILE A 491 -6.39 17.34 27.21
CA ILE A 491 -5.17 17.95 27.71
C ILE A 491 -4.56 18.73 26.55
N ARG A 492 -4.31 20.02 26.76
CA ARG A 492 -3.71 20.91 25.76
C ARG A 492 -2.63 21.76 26.42
N GLY A 493 -1.50 21.91 25.73
CA GLY A 493 -0.52 22.93 26.07
C GLY A 493 -0.99 24.32 25.64
N VAL A 494 -0.73 25.34 26.45
CA VAL A 494 -1.04 26.74 26.12
C VAL A 494 0.29 27.49 25.97
N LYS A 495 0.49 28.15 24.82
CA LYS A 495 1.60 29.08 24.56
C LYS A 495 1.19 30.51 24.93
N ASN A 496 2.14 31.43 25.16
CA ASN A 496 1.80 32.84 25.45
C ASN A 496 1.00 33.47 24.29
N GLU A 497 0.00 34.27 24.60
CA GLU A 497 -0.77 35.08 23.62
C GLU A 497 0.01 36.30 23.07
N SER A 498 1.34 36.26 23.06
CA SER A 498 2.17 37.35 22.50
C SER A 498 2.69 37.08 21.09
N ASP A 499 2.50 35.87 20.53
CA ASP A 499 3.01 35.51 19.18
C ASP A 499 1.91 35.36 18.13
N SER A 500 0.81 36.11 18.28
CA SER A 500 -0.19 36.30 17.22
C SER A 500 -0.40 37.78 16.92
N ARG A 501 0.56 38.35 16.20
CA ARG A 501 0.35 39.41 15.21
C ARG A 501 1.13 39.07 13.96
#